data_AF-W6TG28-F1
#
_entry.id   AF-W6TG28-F1
#
_cell.length_a   1.000
_cell.length_b   1.000
_cell.length_c   1.000
_cell.angle_alpha   90.00
_cell.angle_beta   90.00
_cell.angle_gamma   90.00
#
_symmetry.space_group_name_H-M   'P 1'
#
loop_
_entity.id
_entity.type
_entity.pdbx_description
1 polymer ?
#
loop_
_entity_poly.entity_id
_entity_poly.type
_entity_poly.pdbx_seq_one_letter_code
_entity_poly.pdbx_strand_id
1 'polypeptide(L)'
;MKLQQNDNRFLLEIRRRNCYFLSLHYYIASLTKNKFDFNDINNNYYQFVSLGYMKSNCYILNPCRILSFFGVKRGICFEDKYYKCLKDEFEISEVKIKNIVVSHFMATNNTEVLYDSLYLKDGGQEYLLKSKCVFKKYNLLHICIYC
;
A
#
# COMPACT_ATOMS: atom_id res chain seq x y z
N MET A 1 8.43 -4.70 -7.58
CA MET A 1 8.01 -3.59 -8.48
C MET A 1 9.05 -2.48 -8.37
N LYS A 2 9.42 -1.79 -9.45
CA LYS A 2 10.43 -0.70 -9.46
C LYS A 2 9.87 0.63 -9.98
N LEU A 3 8.57 0.87 -9.78
CA LEU A 3 7.93 2.11 -10.23
C LEU A 3 8.10 3.19 -9.16
N GLN A 4 8.49 4.40 -9.54
CA GLN A 4 8.69 5.52 -8.61
C GLN A 4 7.52 6.49 -8.68
N GLN A 5 7.04 6.93 -7.53
CA GLN A 5 5.82 7.74 -7.42
C GLN A 5 5.95 9.12 -8.06
N ASN A 6 7.16 9.67 -8.18
CA ASN A 6 7.39 10.96 -8.81
C ASN A 6 7.46 10.90 -10.35
N ASP A 7 7.49 9.70 -10.95
CA ASP A 7 7.57 9.49 -12.40
C ASP A 7 6.39 10.14 -13.12
N ASN A 8 6.67 10.82 -14.25
CA ASN A 8 5.69 11.61 -14.98
C ASN A 8 4.70 10.76 -15.81
N ARG A 9 4.96 9.46 -15.96
CA ARG A 9 4.03 8.52 -16.60
C ARG A 9 2.82 8.18 -15.72
N PHE A 10 2.91 8.43 -14.42
CA PHE A 10 1.77 8.27 -13.53
C PHE A 10 0.79 9.44 -13.60
N LEU A 11 -0.49 9.15 -13.36
CA LEU A 11 -1.51 10.16 -13.11
C LEU A 11 -1.10 11.06 -11.92
N LEU A 12 -1.46 12.34 -11.98
CA LEU A 12 -1.07 13.31 -10.96
C LEU A 12 -1.52 12.88 -9.55
N GLU A 13 -2.66 12.23 -9.46
CA GLU A 13 -3.29 11.74 -8.24
C GLU A 13 -2.47 10.63 -7.58
N ILE A 14 -1.90 9.73 -8.38
CA ILE A 14 -1.02 8.65 -7.91
C ILE A 14 0.32 9.22 -7.46
N ARG A 15 0.79 10.29 -8.11
CA ARG A 15 2.04 10.98 -7.78
C ARG A 15 1.95 11.75 -6.45
N ARG A 16 0.74 12.07 -5.98
CA ARG A 16 0.54 12.77 -4.71
C ARG A 16 0.89 11.89 -3.51
N ARG A 17 1.48 12.52 -2.49
CA ARG A 17 1.71 11.91 -1.17
C ARG A 17 0.38 11.65 -0.46
N ASN A 18 0.39 10.86 0.62
CA ASN A 18 -0.79 10.24 1.27
C ASN A 18 -1.50 9.12 0.49
N CYS A 19 -0.97 8.66 -0.64
CA CYS A 19 -1.54 7.51 -1.34
C CYS A 19 -0.70 6.25 -1.13
N TYR A 20 -1.31 5.17 -0.61
CA TYR A 20 -0.64 3.87 -0.48
C TYR A 20 -0.90 2.93 -1.68
N PHE A 21 -1.45 3.45 -2.77
CA PHE A 21 -1.86 2.67 -3.95
C PHE A 21 -0.72 1.89 -4.58
N LEU A 22 0.47 2.50 -4.71
CA LEU A 22 1.65 1.82 -5.23
C LEU A 22 2.15 0.73 -4.27
N SER A 23 2.15 0.99 -2.96
CA SER A 23 2.52 0.00 -1.94
C SER A 23 1.53 -1.18 -1.90
N LEU A 24 0.24 -0.93 -2.15
CA LEU A 24 -0.77 -1.98 -2.32
C LEU A 24 -0.54 -2.81 -3.60
N HIS A 25 -0.20 -2.17 -4.72
CA HIS A 25 0.13 -2.90 -5.95
C HIS A 25 1.42 -3.70 -5.83
N TYR A 26 2.42 -3.19 -5.11
CA TYR A 26 3.61 -3.97 -4.77
C TYR A 26 3.21 -5.25 -4.00
N TYR A 27 2.31 -5.13 -3.03
CA TYR A 27 1.81 -6.28 -2.28
C TYR A 27 1.10 -7.30 -3.18
N ILE A 28 0.18 -6.83 -4.02
CA ILE A 28 -0.53 -7.69 -4.98
C ILE A 28 0.45 -8.40 -5.90
N ALA A 29 1.42 -7.69 -6.46
CA ALA A 29 2.45 -8.26 -7.32
C ALA A 29 3.29 -9.34 -6.61
N SER A 30 3.63 -9.13 -5.33
CA SER A 30 4.44 -10.09 -4.58
C SER A 30 3.70 -11.42 -4.34
N LEU A 31 2.38 -11.35 -4.12
CA LEU A 31 1.51 -12.51 -3.91
C LEU A 31 1.12 -13.23 -5.21
N THR A 32 0.65 -12.48 -6.20
CA THR A 32 0.09 -13.03 -7.44
C THR A 32 1.14 -13.33 -8.51
N LYS A 33 2.37 -12.83 -8.32
CA LYS A 33 3.43 -12.82 -9.33
C LYS A 33 3.10 -11.99 -10.58
N ASN A 34 2.02 -11.20 -10.53
CA ASN A 34 1.71 -10.22 -11.56
C ASN A 34 2.84 -9.18 -11.66
N LYS A 35 3.09 -8.75 -12.89
CA LYS A 35 3.97 -7.61 -13.17
C LYS A 35 3.07 -6.43 -13.52
N PHE A 36 3.25 -5.32 -12.83
CA PHE A 36 2.56 -4.08 -13.14
C PHE A 36 3.54 -3.11 -13.78
N ASP A 37 3.14 -2.53 -14.90
CA ASP A 37 3.77 -1.35 -15.50
C ASP A 37 2.96 -0.07 -15.22
N PHE A 38 3.38 1.05 -15.81
CA PHE A 38 2.69 2.33 -15.62
C PHE A 38 1.26 2.34 -16.15
N ASN A 39 1.01 1.68 -17.29
CA ASN A 39 -0.32 1.61 -17.89
C ASN A 39 -1.25 0.78 -17.02
N ASP A 40 -0.79 -0.36 -16.51
CA ASP A 40 -1.57 -1.20 -15.60
C ASP A 40 -2.01 -0.40 -14.36
N ILE A 41 -1.07 0.32 -13.73
CA ILE A 41 -1.36 1.11 -12.52
C ILE A 41 -2.34 2.26 -12.83
N ASN A 42 -2.15 2.97 -13.94
CA ASN A 42 -3.05 4.07 -14.33
C ASN A 42 -4.47 3.55 -14.66
N ASN A 43 -4.56 2.42 -15.36
CA ASN A 43 -5.85 1.78 -15.69
C ASN A 43 -6.56 1.29 -14.42
N ASN A 44 -5.82 0.66 -13.52
CA ASN A 44 -6.33 0.23 -12.21
C ASN A 44 -6.85 1.42 -11.39
N TYR A 45 -6.17 2.56 -11.42
CA TYR A 45 -6.65 3.77 -10.75
C TYR A 45 -8.05 4.16 -11.25
N TYR A 46 -8.24 4.29 -12.56
CA TYR A 46 -9.54 4.66 -13.12
C TYR A 46 -10.61 3.62 -12.81
N GLN A 47 -10.25 2.34 -12.91
CA GLN A 47 -11.15 1.24 -12.61
C GLN A 47 -11.61 1.26 -11.15
N PHE A 48 -10.70 1.44 -10.19
CA PHE A 48 -11.06 1.43 -8.78
C PHE A 48 -11.75 2.71 -8.32
N VAL A 49 -11.54 3.84 -8.99
CA VAL A 49 -12.36 5.03 -8.81
C VAL A 49 -13.78 4.79 -9.32
N SER A 50 -13.93 4.25 -10.54
CA SER A 50 -15.23 3.94 -11.15
C SER A 50 -16.04 2.93 -10.33
N LEU A 51 -15.39 1.89 -9.80
CA LEU A 51 -16.01 0.88 -8.93
C LEU A 51 -16.31 1.39 -7.50
N GLY A 52 -15.90 2.61 -7.16
CA GLY A 52 -16.10 3.19 -5.82
C GLY A 52 -15.22 2.57 -4.73
N TYR A 53 -14.15 1.87 -5.09
CA TYR A 53 -13.19 1.31 -4.12
C TYR A 53 -12.17 2.34 -3.64
N MET A 54 -12.05 3.44 -4.38
CA MET A 54 -11.12 4.54 -4.15
C MET A 54 -11.76 5.86 -4.57
N LYS A 55 -11.39 6.96 -3.90
CA LYS A 55 -11.75 8.32 -4.31
C LYS A 55 -10.78 8.83 -5.39
N SER A 56 -11.20 9.83 -6.17
CA SER A 56 -10.34 10.46 -7.18
C SER A 56 -9.04 11.03 -6.60
N ASN A 57 -9.00 11.42 -5.32
CA ASN A 57 -7.76 11.84 -4.67
C ASN A 57 -6.85 10.68 -4.21
N CYS A 58 -7.01 9.47 -4.75
CA CYS A 58 -6.23 8.27 -4.43
C CYS A 58 -6.49 7.70 -3.01
N TYR A 59 -7.48 8.23 -2.27
CA TYR A 59 -7.87 7.69 -0.98
C TYR A 59 -8.63 6.37 -1.15
N ILE A 60 -8.00 5.26 -0.74
CA ILE A 60 -8.56 3.92 -0.86
C ILE A 60 -9.61 3.70 0.25
N LEU A 61 -10.85 3.44 -0.17
CA LEU A 61 -12.00 3.21 0.70
C LEU A 61 -12.14 1.74 1.08
N ASN A 62 -11.88 0.83 0.13
CA ASN A 62 -12.05 -0.60 0.34
C ASN A 62 -10.86 -1.39 -0.21
N PRO A 63 -9.77 -1.50 0.57
CA PRO A 63 -8.59 -2.25 0.15
C PRO A 63 -8.87 -3.75 -0.01
N CYS A 64 -9.79 -4.34 0.75
CA CYS A 64 -10.20 -5.75 0.57
C CYS A 64 -10.82 -6.03 -0.80
N ARG A 65 -11.66 -5.13 -1.31
CA ARG A 65 -12.26 -5.26 -2.65
C ARG A 65 -11.23 -5.11 -3.75
N ILE A 66 -10.25 -4.21 -3.59
CA ILE A 66 -9.11 -4.10 -4.51
C ILE A 66 -8.31 -5.41 -4.51
N LEU A 67 -7.98 -5.98 -3.34
CA LEU A 67 -7.28 -7.27 -3.27
C LEU A 67 -8.09 -8.40 -3.92
N SER A 68 -9.40 -8.46 -3.64
CA SER A 68 -10.31 -9.48 -4.17
C SER A 68 -10.43 -9.40 -5.70
N PHE A 69 -10.33 -8.19 -6.28
CA PHE A 69 -10.28 -8.00 -7.72
C PHE A 69 -9.12 -8.76 -8.39
N PHE A 70 -7.99 -8.93 -7.68
CA PHE A 70 -6.86 -9.74 -8.12
C PHE A 70 -6.88 -11.18 -7.58
N GLY A 71 -8.01 -11.66 -7.07
CA GLY A 71 -8.14 -13.00 -6.49
C GLY A 71 -7.46 -13.18 -5.12
N VAL A 72 -7.06 -12.09 -4.47
CA VAL A 72 -6.38 -12.12 -3.16
C VAL A 72 -7.40 -11.88 -2.03
N LYS A 73 -7.55 -12.87 -1.15
CA LYS A 73 -8.41 -12.76 0.05
C LYS A 73 -7.56 -12.54 1.31
N ARG A 74 -7.67 -11.36 1.91
CA ARG A 74 -6.96 -10.98 3.15
C ARG A 74 -7.88 -10.17 4.05
N GLY A 75 -7.75 -10.37 5.36
CA GLY A 75 -8.27 -9.46 6.37
C GLY A 75 -7.34 -8.27 6.53
N ILE A 76 -7.87 -7.14 6.99
CA ILE A 76 -7.11 -5.89 7.15
C ILE A 76 -7.29 -5.38 8.57
N CYS A 77 -6.18 -5.12 9.24
CA CYS A 77 -6.15 -4.57 10.60
C CYS A 77 -5.23 -3.35 10.64
N PHE A 78 -5.67 -2.28 11.30
CA PHE A 78 -4.79 -1.16 11.64
C PHE A 78 -4.16 -1.46 12.99
N GLU A 79 -2.86 -1.67 12.98
CA GLU A 79 -2.07 -1.99 14.16
C GLU A 79 -1.20 -0.80 14.54
N ASP A 80 -0.79 -0.75 15.80
CA ASP A 80 0.18 0.24 16.22
C ASP A 80 1.55 -0.04 15.57
N LYS A 81 2.27 1.02 15.23
CA LYS A 81 3.56 1.24 15.86
C LYS A 81 4.55 0.07 15.93
N TYR A 82 4.44 -0.61 17.06
CA TYR A 82 5.33 -1.59 17.64
C TYR A 82 4.91 -3.03 17.33
N TYR A 83 3.76 -3.21 16.67
CA TYR A 83 3.31 -4.51 16.19
C TYR A 83 4.37 -5.16 15.29
N LYS A 84 4.62 -6.45 15.52
CA LYS A 84 5.55 -7.27 14.74
C LYS A 84 4.75 -8.19 13.84
N CYS A 85 4.90 -8.02 12.52
CA CYS A 85 4.19 -8.83 11.55
C CYS A 85 4.63 -10.29 11.62
N LEU A 86 3.65 -11.19 11.57
CA LEU A 86 3.87 -12.62 11.42
C LEU A 86 4.35 -12.96 10.00
N LYS A 87 4.92 -14.15 9.84
CA LYS A 87 5.56 -14.60 8.58
C LYS A 87 4.63 -14.56 7.36
N ASP A 88 3.33 -14.74 7.55
CA ASP A 88 2.31 -14.78 6.49
C ASP A 88 1.47 -13.49 6.38
N GLU A 89 1.80 -12.50 7.21
CA GLU A 89 1.25 -11.16 7.18
C GLU A 89 2.08 -10.24 6.29
N PHE A 90 1.44 -9.18 5.83
CA PHE A 90 2.10 -8.11 5.10
C PHE A 90 1.74 -6.78 5.72
N GLU A 91 2.68 -5.85 5.79
CA GLU A 91 2.44 -4.51 6.32
C GLU A 91 2.69 -3.42 5.29
N ILE A 92 1.81 -2.44 5.30
CA ILE A 92 2.04 -1.13 4.71
C ILE A 92 2.18 -0.15 5.88
N SER A 93 3.37 0.40 6.03
CA SER A 93 3.71 1.36 7.07
C SER A 93 3.41 2.78 6.61
N GLU A 94 2.67 3.53 7.42
CA GLU A 94 2.56 4.98 7.27
C GLU A 94 3.76 5.65 7.96
N VAL A 95 4.47 6.49 7.22
CA VAL A 95 5.62 7.25 7.74
C VAL A 95 5.42 8.74 7.53
N LYS A 96 5.84 9.54 8.52
CA LYS A 96 5.90 10.99 8.40
C LYS A 96 7.33 11.40 8.07
N ILE A 97 7.51 12.07 6.95
CA ILE A 97 8.81 12.63 6.56
C ILE A 97 9.09 13.85 7.44
N LYS A 98 10.32 13.97 7.98
CA LYS A 98 10.70 15.12 8.81
C LYS A 98 10.55 16.42 8.01
N ASN A 99 10.01 17.46 8.64
CA ASN A 99 9.73 18.77 8.03
C ASN A 99 8.69 18.79 6.89
N ILE A 100 7.93 17.70 6.72
CA ILE A 100 6.85 17.62 5.72
C ILE A 100 5.56 17.24 6.44
N VAL A 101 4.48 17.98 6.16
CA VAL A 101 3.17 17.77 6.81
C VAL A 101 2.49 16.48 6.35
N VAL A 102 2.90 15.95 5.20
CA VAL A 102 2.24 14.87 4.48
C VAL A 102 2.84 13.51 4.82
N SER A 103 2.00 12.49 4.96
CA SER A 103 2.40 11.10 5.17
C SER A 103 2.82 10.43 3.85
N HIS A 104 3.67 9.42 3.98
CA HIS A 104 4.07 8.52 2.92
C HIS A 104 3.81 7.08 3.35
N PHE A 105 3.65 6.17 2.40
CA PHE A 105 3.33 4.78 2.69
C PHE A 105 4.32 3.84 2.01
N MET A 106 4.90 2.95 2.79
CA MET A 106 5.88 1.97 2.33
C MET A 106 5.36 0.56 2.55
N ALA A 107 5.65 -0.35 1.64
CA ALA A 107 5.56 -1.76 1.94
C ALA A 107 6.77 -2.16 2.79
N THR A 108 6.51 -2.70 3.96
CA THR A 108 7.55 -3.09 4.91
C THR A 108 7.36 -4.54 5.36
N ASN A 109 8.37 -5.08 6.02
CA ASN A 109 8.27 -6.30 6.78
C ASN A 109 9.15 -6.15 8.02
N ASN A 110 8.51 -5.88 9.15
CA ASN A 110 9.16 -5.53 10.40
C ASN A 110 10.03 -4.27 10.26
N THR A 111 11.36 -4.42 10.23
CA THR A 111 12.32 -3.31 10.08
C THR A 111 12.80 -3.14 8.64
N GLU A 112 12.45 -4.07 7.75
CA GLU A 112 12.87 -4.05 6.36
C GLU A 112 11.87 -3.25 5.51
N VAL A 113 12.40 -2.39 4.64
CA VAL A 113 11.60 -1.69 3.62
C VAL A 113 11.68 -2.53 2.36
N LEU A 114 10.54 -3.08 1.95
CA LEU A 114 10.41 -3.93 0.78
C LEU A 114 10.17 -3.13 -0.49
N TYR A 115 9.38 -2.05 -0.35
CA TYR A 115 9.14 -1.11 -1.43
C TYR A 115 8.81 0.27 -0.89
N ASP A 116 9.52 1.24 -1.43
CA ASP A 116 9.37 2.66 -1.14
C ASP A 116 9.32 3.42 -2.46
N SER A 117 8.14 3.91 -2.79
CA SER A 117 7.90 4.60 -4.06
C SER A 117 8.52 6.00 -4.13
N LEU A 118 9.04 6.54 -3.00
CA LEU A 118 9.74 7.83 -2.94
C LEU A 118 11.24 7.71 -2.63
N TYR A 119 11.75 6.48 -2.45
CA TYR A 119 13.17 6.23 -2.23
C TYR A 119 13.74 6.97 -0.99
N LEU A 120 12.92 7.16 0.04
CA LEU A 120 13.30 7.85 1.27
C LEU A 120 14.40 7.10 2.02
N LYS A 121 14.29 5.77 2.17
CA LYS A 121 15.29 4.97 2.88
C LYS A 121 16.66 5.03 2.19
N ASP A 122 16.68 4.68 0.91
CA ASP A 122 17.91 4.62 0.12
C ASP A 122 18.47 6.02 -0.19
N GLY A 123 17.61 7.05 -0.16
CA GLY A 123 18.01 8.46 -0.25
C GLY A 123 18.49 9.08 1.07
N GLY A 124 18.54 8.32 2.18
CA GLY A 124 18.98 8.82 3.48
C GLY A 124 18.04 9.84 4.13
N GLN A 125 16.79 9.92 3.68
CA GLN A 125 15.80 10.86 4.19
C GLN A 125 15.23 10.36 5.52
N GLU A 126 15.32 11.19 6.57
CA GLU A 126 14.73 10.85 7.86
C GLU A 126 13.19 10.85 7.82
N TYR A 127 12.60 9.78 8.38
CA TYR A 127 11.16 9.64 8.56
C TYR A 127 10.82 8.96 9.91
N LEU A 128 9.59 9.14 10.36
CA LEU A 128 9.07 8.56 11.60
C LEU A 128 7.88 7.65 11.28
N LEU A 129 7.93 6.41 11.77
CA LEU A 129 6.81 5.48 11.67
C LEU A 129 5.61 5.97 12.50
N LYS A 130 4.42 5.97 11.89
CA LYS A 130 3.16 6.44 12.48
C LYS A 130 2.22 5.30 12.80
N SER A 131 1.89 4.49 11.80
CA SER A 131 0.90 3.42 11.90
C SER A 131 1.26 2.28 10.96
N LYS A 132 0.62 1.13 11.15
CA LYS A 132 0.78 -0.04 10.28
C LYS A 132 -0.58 -0.54 9.84
N CYS A 133 -0.76 -0.71 8.54
CA CYS A 133 -1.87 -1.45 7.96
C CYS A 133 -1.41 -2.87 7.67
N VAL A 134 -1.91 -3.84 8.44
CA VAL A 134 -1.51 -5.26 8.36
C VAL A 134 -2.56 -6.07 7.61
N PHE A 135 -2.11 -6.82 6.62
CA PHE A 135 -2.90 -7.68 5.77
C PHE A 135 -2.69 -9.14 6.19
N LYS A 136 -3.70 -9.72 6.82
CA LYS A 136 -3.65 -11.05 7.44
C LYS A 136 -4.28 -12.08 6.52
N LYS A 137 -3.74 -13.30 6.49
CA LYS A 137 -4.46 -14.43 5.88
C LYS A 137 -5.73 -14.67 6.70
N TYR A 138 -6.84 -15.02 6.06
CA TYR A 138 -7.99 -15.50 6.80
C TYR A 138 -7.61 -16.80 7.52
N ASN A 139 -7.45 -16.73 8.84
CA ASN A 139 -7.52 -17.89 9.71
C ASN A 139 -8.98 -17.98 10.17
N LEU A 140 -9.63 -19.11 9.90
CA LEU A 140 -11.06 -19.39 10.17
C LEU A 140 -11.50 -19.22 11.64
N LEU A 141 -10.61 -18.80 12.55
CA LEU A 141 -10.81 -18.75 13.99
C LEU A 141 -10.99 -17.34 14.58
N HIS A 142 -10.66 -16.26 13.85
CA HIS A 142 -10.94 -14.91 14.33
C HIS A 142 -11.49 -14.05 13.19
N ILE A 143 -12.80 -13.83 13.23
CA ILE A 143 -13.51 -12.86 12.41
C ILE A 143 -13.05 -11.46 12.83
N CYS A 144 -12.01 -10.93 12.18
CA CYS A 144 -11.81 -9.50 12.10
C CYS A 144 -12.69 -8.98 10.96
N ILE A 145 -13.80 -8.35 11.35
CA ILE A 145 -14.76 -7.54 10.59
C ILE A 145 -14.78 -7.81 9.09
N TYR A 146 -15.83 -8.50 8.66
CA TYR A 146 -16.23 -8.78 7.28
C TYR A 146 -15.93 -7.60 6.32
N CYS A 147 -14.87 -7.78 5.55
CA CYS A 147 -14.92 -7.58 4.10
C CYS A 147 -15.51 -8.86 3.47
#